data_AF-A0A533TAZ3-F1
#
_entry.id   AF-A0A533TAZ3-F1
#
_cell.length_a   1.000
_cell.length_b   1.000
_cell.length_c   1.000
_cell.angle_alpha   90.00
_cell.angle_beta   90.00
_cell.angle_gamma   90.00
#
_symmetry.space_group_name_H-M   'P 1'
#
loop_
_entity.id
_entity.type
_entity.pdbx_description
1 polymer ?
#
loop_
_entity_poly.entity_id
_entity_poly.type
_entity_poly.pdbx_seq_one_letter_code
_entity_poly.pdbx_strand_id
1 'polypeptide(L)'
;MITEYPSYYRRDEKDGITPPDLGKESTIVEHIVHARGKRSSFTSVSLDRSKITDFGPQLYRLDAPQLIGDKHHLIEHRSLLESLREIISASTKAEKAQALQAQRYAVRRKEGLIKWTFNTGSIERKDLIQWAFNHVQKYFSRS
;
A
#
# COMPACT_ATOMS: atom_id res chain seq x y z
N MET A 1 18.70 -18.77 -6.01
CA MET A 1 18.30 -17.76 -7.04
C MET A 1 17.95 -16.49 -6.29
N ILE A 2 18.57 -15.36 -6.62
CA ILE A 2 18.15 -14.06 -6.07
C ILE A 2 16.97 -13.63 -6.94
N THR A 3 15.76 -13.64 -6.39
CA THR A 3 14.60 -13.08 -7.08
C THR A 3 14.74 -11.57 -7.03
N GLU A 4 15.07 -10.94 -8.15
CA GLU A 4 15.06 -9.48 -8.23
C GLU A 4 13.61 -8.98 -8.23
N TYR A 5 13.22 -8.31 -7.15
CA TYR A 5 11.93 -7.63 -7.09
C TYR A 5 11.99 -6.34 -7.91
N PRO A 6 10.92 -6.02 -8.67
CA PRO A 6 10.85 -4.73 -9.35
C PRO A 6 10.88 -3.60 -8.32
N SER A 7 11.47 -2.46 -8.71
CA SER A 7 11.59 -1.32 -7.81
C SER A 7 10.24 -0.62 -7.65
N TYR A 8 9.76 -0.58 -6.40
CA TYR A 8 8.56 0.14 -6.01
C TYR A 8 8.92 1.46 -5.33
N TYR A 9 8.08 2.46 -5.57
CA TYR A 9 8.26 3.82 -5.10
C TYR A 9 7.05 4.30 -4.32
N ARG A 10 7.29 5.21 -3.38
CA ARG A 10 6.25 5.94 -2.66
C ARG A 10 6.61 7.41 -2.58
N ARG A 11 5.59 8.26 -2.60
CA ARG A 11 5.72 9.68 -2.27
C ARG A 11 4.83 10.00 -1.08
N ASP A 12 5.29 10.95 -0.26
CA ASP A 12 4.55 11.42 0.91
C ASP A 12 4.75 12.93 1.11
N GLU A 13 3.77 13.59 1.73
CA GLU A 13 3.73 15.04 1.95
C GLU A 13 4.74 15.54 2.99
N LYS A 14 5.08 14.69 3.95
CA LYS A 14 5.97 15.00 5.07
C LYS A 14 7.22 14.16 5.01
N ASP A 15 8.17 14.50 5.88
CA ASP A 15 9.27 13.61 6.14
C ASP A 15 8.78 12.30 6.80
N GLY A 16 9.31 11.18 6.33
CA GLY A 16 8.86 9.84 6.59
C GLY A 16 7.68 9.36 5.74
N ILE A 17 7.41 8.07 5.83
CA ILE A 17 6.30 7.37 5.20
C ILE A 17 5.03 7.58 6.02
N THR A 18 3.92 7.95 5.36
CA THR A 18 2.62 8.04 6.03
C THR A 18 2.26 6.69 6.66
N PRO A 19 1.96 6.64 7.97
CA PRO A 19 1.74 5.36 8.64
C PRO A 19 0.42 4.72 8.20
N PRO A 20 0.39 3.38 8.04
CA PRO A 20 -0.86 2.65 7.94
C PRO A 20 -1.65 2.76 9.25
N ASP A 21 -2.96 2.65 9.17
CA ASP A 21 -3.83 2.48 10.34
C ASP A 21 -4.02 0.98 10.60
N LEU A 22 -3.15 0.43 11.46
CA LEU A 22 -3.15 -1.00 11.81
C LEU A 22 -4.35 -1.40 12.69
N GLY A 23 -5.06 -0.43 13.28
CA GLY A 23 -6.26 -0.67 14.06
C GLY A 23 -7.54 -0.70 13.22
N LYS A 24 -7.44 -0.50 11.91
CA LYS A 24 -8.56 -0.43 10.99
C LYS A 24 -8.48 -1.52 9.93
N GLU A 25 -9.56 -2.27 9.80
CA GLU A 25 -9.72 -3.17 8.66
C GLU A 25 -10.17 -2.36 7.43
N SER A 26 -9.59 -2.69 6.28
CA SER A 26 -9.99 -2.12 5.00
C SER A 26 -9.82 -3.18 3.93
N THR A 27 -10.68 -3.16 2.92
CA THR A 27 -10.51 -4.00 1.73
C THR A 27 -9.55 -3.33 0.73
N ILE A 28 -9.04 -4.11 -0.22
CA ILE A 28 -8.22 -3.61 -1.34
C ILE A 28 -8.97 -2.50 -2.11
N VAL A 29 -10.26 -2.70 -2.37
CA VAL A 29 -11.09 -1.76 -3.13
C VAL A 29 -11.25 -0.44 -2.36
N GLU A 30 -11.63 -0.51 -1.09
CA GLU A 30 -11.78 0.67 -0.23
C GLU A 30 -10.47 1.44 -0.12
N HIS A 31 -9.36 0.73 0.08
CA HIS A 31 -8.04 1.35 0.15
C HIS A 31 -7.75 2.13 -1.14
N ILE A 32 -7.80 1.49 -2.31
CA ILE A 32 -7.39 2.13 -3.57
C ILE A 32 -8.30 3.32 -3.94
N VAL A 33 -9.60 3.18 -3.74
CA VAL A 33 -10.59 4.24 -4.06
C VAL A 33 -10.43 5.43 -3.12
N HIS A 34 -10.15 5.19 -1.84
CA HIS A 34 -10.07 6.24 -0.81
C HIS A 34 -8.65 6.62 -0.38
N ALA A 35 -7.61 6.05 -1.02
CA ALA A 35 -6.19 6.23 -0.66
C ALA A 35 -5.71 7.69 -0.63
N ARG A 36 -6.46 8.63 -1.21
CA ARG A 36 -6.21 10.07 -1.05
C ARG A 36 -6.76 10.55 0.30
N GLY A 37 -5.89 10.58 1.31
CA GLY A 37 -6.10 11.29 2.57
C GLY A 37 -6.65 10.46 3.74
N LYS A 38 -7.05 9.20 3.52
CA LYS A 38 -7.49 8.31 4.61
C LYS A 38 -6.44 7.23 4.88
N ARG A 39 -6.06 7.11 6.16
CA ARG A 39 -5.22 6.00 6.63
C ARG A 39 -6.04 4.71 6.60
N SER A 40 -5.44 3.65 6.11
CA SER A 40 -5.97 2.30 6.11
C SER A 40 -4.83 1.33 6.46
N SER A 41 -5.14 0.05 6.66
CA SER A 41 -4.14 -0.97 6.98
C SER A 41 -3.14 -1.27 5.86
N PHE A 42 -3.34 -0.74 4.64
CA PHE A 42 -2.43 -0.90 3.52
C PHE A 42 -1.57 0.34 3.27
N THR A 43 -0.44 0.15 2.59
CA THR A 43 0.38 1.23 2.04
C THR A 43 0.50 1.08 0.52
N SER A 44 0.00 2.07 -0.23
CA SER A 44 0.20 2.15 -1.68
C SER A 44 1.66 2.41 -2.04
N VAL A 45 2.15 1.68 -3.04
CA VAL A 45 3.42 1.90 -3.72
C VAL A 45 3.20 1.85 -5.24
N SER A 46 4.16 2.30 -6.04
CA SER A 46 4.05 2.32 -7.50
C SER A 46 5.32 1.86 -8.18
N LEU A 47 5.18 1.17 -9.31
CA LEU A 47 6.30 0.86 -10.20
C LEU A 47 6.83 2.08 -10.96
N ASP A 48 6.14 3.23 -10.89
CA ASP A 48 6.44 4.41 -11.67
C ASP A 48 6.29 5.68 -10.85
N ARG A 49 7.44 6.27 -10.49
CA ARG A 49 7.55 7.51 -9.72
C ARG A 49 6.73 8.67 -10.29
N SER A 50 6.50 8.71 -11.61
CA SER A 50 5.75 9.80 -12.25
C SER A 50 4.24 9.68 -12.02
N LYS A 51 3.75 8.52 -11.57
CA LYS A 51 2.31 8.25 -11.39
C LYS A 51 1.80 8.52 -9.98
N ILE A 52 2.71 8.87 -9.07
CA ILE A 52 2.42 9.10 -7.66
C ILE A 52 2.84 10.51 -7.19
N THR A 53 3.02 11.45 -8.12
CA THR A 53 3.39 12.85 -7.81
C THR A 53 2.43 13.51 -6.84
N ASP A 54 1.14 13.18 -6.94
CA ASP A 54 0.07 13.79 -6.13
C ASP A 54 0.07 13.34 -4.67
N PHE A 55 0.92 12.38 -4.29
CA PHE A 55 1.04 11.93 -2.90
C PHE A 55 2.03 12.77 -2.08
N GLY A 56 2.87 13.56 -2.75
CA GLY A 56 3.80 14.48 -2.08
C GLY A 56 5.13 14.66 -2.81
N PRO A 57 5.98 15.57 -2.31
CA PRO A 57 7.24 15.92 -2.95
C PRO A 57 8.33 14.89 -2.67
N GLN A 58 8.34 14.27 -1.48
CA GLN A 58 9.43 13.40 -1.06
C GLN A 58 9.28 12.00 -1.66
N LEU A 59 10.31 11.53 -2.37
CA LEU A 59 10.34 10.21 -2.99
C LEU A 59 11.08 9.21 -2.09
N TYR A 60 10.52 8.00 -2.04
CA TYR A 60 11.10 6.85 -1.36
C TYR A 60 11.06 5.64 -2.29
N ARG A 61 12.01 4.75 -2.10
CA ARG A 61 12.07 3.42 -2.72
C ARG A 61 11.87 2.36 -1.65
N LEU A 62 11.05 1.37 -1.97
CA LEU A 62 10.76 0.22 -1.13
C LEU A 62 11.94 -0.77 -1.12
N ASP A 63 12.35 -1.21 0.07
CA ASP A 63 13.20 -2.37 0.28
C ASP A 63 12.31 -3.62 0.38
N ALA A 64 11.98 -4.20 -0.78
CA ALA A 64 11.16 -5.40 -0.87
C ALA A 64 11.81 -6.62 -0.21
N PRO A 65 13.13 -6.91 -0.40
CA PRO A 65 13.80 -8.00 0.31
C PRO A 65 13.64 -7.93 1.83
N GLN A 66 13.88 -6.77 2.44
CA GLN A 66 13.72 -6.61 3.88
C GLN A 66 12.25 -6.77 4.32
N LEU A 67 11.32 -6.18 3.57
CA LEU A 67 9.89 -6.28 3.84
C LEU A 67 9.39 -7.73 3.85
N ILE A 68 9.79 -8.51 2.85
CA ILE A 68 9.43 -9.93 2.75
C ILE A 68 10.15 -10.77 3.81
N GLY A 69 11.43 -10.47 4.11
CA GLY A 69 12.17 -11.09 5.20
C GLY A 69 11.48 -10.94 6.56
N ASP A 70 10.88 -9.77 6.80
CA ASP A 70 10.09 -9.47 7.99
C ASP A 70 8.63 -9.98 7.92
N LYS A 71 8.32 -10.83 6.93
CA LYS A 71 7.02 -11.52 6.72
C LYS A 71 5.84 -10.60 6.40
N HIS A 72 6.10 -9.37 5.97
CA HIS A 72 5.07 -8.53 5.37
C HIS A 72 4.81 -8.98 3.94
N HIS A 73 3.68 -8.54 3.38
CA HIS A 73 3.27 -8.98 2.05
C HIS A 73 3.25 -7.80 1.09
N LEU A 74 4.01 -7.92 0.01
CA LEU A 74 3.89 -7.04 -1.15
C LEU A 74 2.94 -7.70 -2.15
N ILE A 75 1.76 -7.10 -2.33
CA ILE A 75 0.86 -7.44 -3.44
C ILE A 75 1.36 -6.68 -4.66
N GLU A 76 2.09 -7.39 -5.51
CA GLU A 76 2.64 -6.85 -6.74
C GLU A 76 1.55 -6.36 -7.68
N HIS A 77 1.92 -5.46 -8.59
CA HIS A 77 0.98 -4.76 -9.47
C HIS A 77 0.15 -5.74 -10.30
N ARG A 78 0.80 -6.76 -10.88
CA ARG A 78 0.12 -7.78 -11.67
C ARG A 78 -0.90 -8.55 -10.82
N SER A 79 -0.47 -9.08 -9.67
CA SER A 79 -1.33 -9.82 -8.76
C SER A 79 -2.47 -8.95 -8.22
N LEU A 80 -2.22 -7.66 -7.96
CA LEU A 80 -3.24 -6.71 -7.55
C LEU A 80 -4.33 -6.57 -8.62
N LEU A 81 -3.94 -6.46 -9.89
CA LEU A 81 -4.90 -6.37 -10.99
C LEU A 81 -5.70 -7.66 -11.18
N GLU A 82 -5.06 -8.81 -10.99
CA GLU A 82 -5.71 -10.13 -11.01
C GLU A 82 -6.75 -10.23 -9.87
N SER A 83 -6.38 -9.92 -8.63
CA SER A 83 -7.31 -9.89 -7.50
C SER A 83 -8.48 -8.92 -7.72
N LEU A 84 -8.22 -7.75 -8.30
CA LEU A 84 -9.30 -6.80 -8.62
C LEU A 84 -10.24 -7.34 -9.70
N ARG A 85 -9.74 -8.09 -10.70
CA ARG A 85 -10.59 -8.76 -11.71
C ARG A 85 -11.48 -9.82 -11.07
N GLU A 86 -10.94 -10.61 -10.15
CA GLU A 86 -11.69 -11.62 -9.42
C GLU A 86 -12.79 -10.97 -8.59
N ILE A 87 -12.48 -9.91 -7.83
CA ILE A 87 -13.46 -9.14 -7.07
C ILE A 87 -14.57 -8.60 -8.00
N ILE A 88 -14.22 -7.95 -9.12
CA ILE A 88 -15.18 -7.42 -10.10
C ILE A 88 -16.13 -8.51 -10.62
N SER A 89 -15.62 -9.73 -10.80
CA SER A 89 -16.37 -10.86 -11.34
C SER A 89 -17.32 -11.47 -10.30
N ALA A 90 -16.94 -11.44 -9.02
CA ALA A 90 -17.72 -11.97 -7.91
C ALA A 90 -18.68 -10.95 -7.27
N SER A 91 -18.49 -9.65 -7.51
CA SER A 91 -19.23 -8.55 -6.86
C SER A 91 -20.66 -8.33 -7.37
N THR A 92 -21.50 -7.80 -6.49
CA THR A 92 -22.82 -7.25 -6.84
C THR A 92 -22.70 -5.96 -7.66
N LYS A 93 -23.80 -5.45 -8.24
CA LYS A 93 -23.77 -4.27 -9.14
C LYS A 93 -23.13 -3.03 -8.51
N ALA A 94 -23.38 -2.75 -7.22
CA ALA A 94 -22.85 -1.58 -6.53
C ALA A 94 -21.35 -1.74 -6.20
N GLU A 95 -20.95 -2.88 -5.65
CA GLU A 95 -19.56 -3.22 -5.32
C GLU A 95 -18.69 -3.29 -6.58
N LYS A 96 -19.26 -3.79 -7.68
CA LYS A 96 -18.59 -3.89 -8.98
C LYS A 96 -18.15 -2.53 -9.51
N ALA A 97 -18.96 -1.49 -9.32
CA ALA A 97 -18.60 -0.13 -9.75
C ALA A 97 -17.38 0.41 -8.99
N GLN A 98 -17.32 0.17 -7.68
CA GLN A 98 -16.16 0.56 -6.86
C GLN A 98 -14.92 -0.28 -7.21
N ALA A 99 -15.07 -1.59 -7.41
CA ALA A 99 -13.97 -2.46 -7.79
C ALA A 99 -13.40 -2.11 -9.18
N LEU A 100 -14.26 -1.75 -10.14
CA LEU A 100 -13.83 -1.20 -11.43
C LEU A 100 -13.09 0.13 -11.27
N GLN A 101 -13.54 1.01 -10.39
CA GLN A 101 -12.82 2.25 -10.08
C GLN A 101 -11.45 1.98 -9.48
N ALA A 102 -11.37 1.06 -8.51
CA ALA A 102 -10.12 0.63 -7.90
C ALA A 102 -9.16 0.10 -8.97
N GLN A 103 -9.62 -0.78 -9.87
CA GLN A 103 -8.81 -1.30 -10.96
C GLN A 103 -8.29 -0.19 -11.88
N ARG A 104 -9.15 0.75 -12.30
CA ARG A 104 -8.72 1.89 -13.13
C ARG A 104 -7.63 2.72 -12.46
N TYR A 105 -7.77 2.98 -11.15
CA TYR A 105 -6.74 3.69 -10.38
C TYR A 105 -5.45 2.90 -10.26
N ALA A 106 -5.53 1.60 -9.94
CA ALA A 106 -4.37 0.74 -9.82
C ALA A 106 -3.56 0.67 -11.13
N VAL A 107 -4.24 0.52 -12.28
CA VAL A 107 -3.60 0.57 -13.62
C VAL A 107 -2.94 1.93 -13.84
N ARG A 108 -3.68 3.03 -13.68
CA ARG A 108 -3.16 4.38 -13.95
C ARG A 108 -1.92 4.70 -13.10
N ARG A 109 -1.93 4.26 -11.85
CA ARG A 109 -0.86 4.48 -10.88
C ARG A 109 0.28 3.46 -10.95
N LYS A 110 0.14 2.39 -11.75
CA LYS A 110 0.99 1.20 -11.68
C LYS A 110 1.19 0.71 -10.24
N GLU A 111 0.07 0.67 -9.52
CA GLU A 111 0.02 0.51 -8.07
C GLU A 111 0.33 -0.92 -7.64
N GLY A 112 1.12 -1.06 -6.59
CA GLY A 112 1.21 -2.25 -5.74
C GLY A 112 0.79 -1.87 -4.32
N LEU A 113 0.45 -2.86 -3.50
CA LEU A 113 0.02 -2.64 -2.12
C LEU A 113 0.89 -3.42 -1.15
N ILE A 114 1.21 -2.79 -0.01
CA ILE A 114 1.82 -3.48 1.11
C ILE A 114 0.72 -3.82 2.12
N LYS A 115 0.62 -5.10 2.47
CA LYS A 115 -0.16 -5.59 3.61
C LYS A 115 0.80 -5.88 4.77
N TRP A 116 0.68 -5.06 5.81
CA TRP A 116 1.50 -5.18 7.01
C TRP A 116 1.00 -6.32 7.91
N THR A 117 1.95 -6.98 8.58
CA THR A 117 1.70 -8.18 9.43
C THR A 117 2.38 -8.02 10.79
N PHE A 118 2.51 -6.79 11.27
CA PHE A 118 3.06 -6.48 12.59
C PHE A 118 2.26 -7.17 13.71
N ASN A 119 2.95 -7.64 14.75
CA ASN A 119 2.30 -8.03 16.00
C ASN A 119 2.08 -6.79 16.87
N THR A 120 0.84 -6.28 16.89
CA THR A 120 0.47 -5.08 17.64
C THR A 120 -0.32 -5.38 18.91
N GLY A 121 -0.39 -6.65 19.35
CA GLY A 121 -1.25 -7.07 20.48
C GLY A 121 -0.90 -6.41 21.81
N SER A 122 0.34 -5.95 21.99
CA SER A 122 0.81 -5.24 23.18
C SER A 122 0.78 -3.71 23.05
N ILE A 123 0.28 -3.16 21.94
CA ILE A 123 0.30 -1.73 21.66
C ILE A 123 -1.08 -1.14 21.89
N GLU A 124 -1.16 -0.08 22.70
CA GLU A 124 -2.43 0.61 22.93
C GLU A 124 -2.96 1.25 21.65
N ARG A 125 -4.28 1.25 21.47
CA ARG A 125 -4.94 1.76 20.26
C ARG A 125 -4.57 3.20 19.92
N LYS A 126 -4.42 4.06 20.93
CA LYS A 126 -4.05 5.48 20.75
C LYS A 126 -2.63 5.65 20.20
N ASP A 127 -1.75 4.69 20.47
CA ASP A 127 -0.33 4.74 20.11
C ASP A 127 -0.02 4.02 18.80
N LEU A 128 -0.96 3.22 18.26
CA LEU A 128 -0.77 2.42 17.05
C LEU A 128 -0.28 3.21 15.85
N ILE A 129 -0.78 4.43 15.64
CA ILE A 129 -0.38 5.27 14.50
C ILE A 129 1.07 5.71 14.63
N GLN A 130 1.47 6.21 15.81
CA GLN A 130 2.83 6.67 16.05
C GLN A 130 3.81 5.49 16.06
N TRP A 131 3.39 4.37 16.64
CA TRP A 131 4.13 3.12 16.59
C TRP A 131 4.34 2.67 15.14
N ALA A 132 3.27 2.60 14.34
CA ALA A 132 3.35 2.21 12.93
C ALA A 132 4.25 3.15 12.14
N PHE A 133 4.17 4.46 12.37
CA PHE A 133 5.03 5.45 11.74
C PHE A 133 6.49 5.10 11.93
N ASN A 134 6.93 4.84 13.17
CA ASN A 134 8.32 4.52 13.47
C ASN A 134 8.77 3.19 12.85
N HIS A 135 7.88 2.20 12.76
CA HIS A 135 8.23 0.85 12.32
C HIS A 135 8.22 0.66 10.81
N VAL A 136 7.44 1.44 10.06
CA VAL A 136 7.42 1.32 8.59
C VAL A 136 8.61 2.00 7.92
N GLN A 137 9.25 2.99 8.55
CA GLN A 137 10.31 3.79 7.91
C GLN A 137 11.47 2.95 7.39
N LYS A 138 11.87 1.91 8.14
CA LYS A 138 13.04 1.08 7.81
C LYS A 138 12.92 0.36 6.46
N TYR A 139 11.70 0.14 5.97
CA TYR A 139 11.46 -0.51 4.67
C TYR A 139 11.56 0.47 3.49
N PHE A 140 11.85 1.74 3.73
CA PHE A 140 11.89 2.76 2.70
C PHE A 140 13.16 3.58 2.78
N SER A 141 13.94 3.57 1.70
CA SER A 141 15.09 4.44 1.54
C SER A 141 14.68 5.70 0.76
N ARG A 142 15.10 6.88 1.21
CA ARG A 142 14.98 8.10 0.39
C ARG A 142 15.70 7.91 -0.94
N SER A 143 15.09 8.38 -2.02
CA SER A 143 15.57 8.24 -3.41
C SER A 143 15.72 9.58 -4.10
#